data_AF-A0A967AHX5-F1
#
_entry.id   AF-A0A967AHX5-F1
#
_cell.length_a   1.000
_cell.length_b   1.000
_cell.length_c   1.000
_cell.angle_alpha   90.00
_cell.angle_beta   90.00
_cell.angle_gamma   90.00
#
_symmetry.space_group_name_H-M   'P 1'
#
loop_
_entity.id
_entity.type
_entity.pdbx_description
1 polymer ?
#
loop_
_entity_poly.entity_id
_entity_poly.type
_entity_poly.pdbx_seq_one_letter_code
_entity_poly.pdbx_strand_id
1 'polypeptide(L)'
;MMQDPSYSLDEQKLAIDRLRIEIEKDRLELDKTFFRKYAISIIALAMCVAFGIFGLFQVRVASINRSAEITLEHHRATFQLKLDLIKEFSTAFHKAAHTYHSLWLRIEWLDLEMAKAPPKRDQGKIKSWRNENQALRADFLKAEPLEGALFKISAFYALPEIKELCSEFLEEWKRLNRTYDEMLKKSYNEQDQLSKGEVEASQKEREKIESRLDSLRGRLIILMYKELTQPG
;
A
#
# COMPACT_ATOMS: atom_id res chain seq x y z
N MET A 1 20.50 -114.10 16.99
CA MET A 1 21.89 -113.69 16.67
C MET A 1 21.85 -112.20 16.38
N MET A 2 22.16 -111.38 17.38
CA MET A 2 22.31 -109.93 17.20
C MET A 2 23.80 -109.67 16.94
N GLN A 3 24.12 -109.15 15.75
CA GLN A 3 25.44 -108.62 15.43
C GLN A 3 25.49 -107.18 15.92
N ASP A 4 26.33 -106.90 16.91
CA ASP A 4 26.75 -105.54 17.24
C ASP A 4 27.64 -105.01 16.12
N PRO A 5 27.32 -103.87 15.49
CA PRO A 5 28.28 -103.17 14.65
C PRO A 5 29.21 -102.38 15.57
N SER A 6 30.37 -102.94 15.89
CA SER A 6 31.47 -102.18 16.50
C SER A 6 32.00 -101.20 15.46
N TYR A 7 31.43 -100.00 15.41
CA TYR A 7 31.94 -98.91 14.59
C TYR A 7 33.40 -98.64 14.97
N SER A 8 34.26 -98.52 13.98
CA SER A 8 35.66 -98.17 14.20
C SER A 8 35.73 -96.77 14.83
N LEU A 9 36.74 -96.53 15.67
CA LEU A 9 36.96 -95.25 16.36
C LEU A 9 37.00 -94.06 15.37
N ASP A 10 37.41 -94.31 14.12
CA ASP A 10 37.45 -93.33 13.04
C ASP A 10 36.05 -92.99 12.50
N GLU A 11 35.12 -93.95 12.42
CA GLU A 11 33.73 -93.69 11.99
C GLU A 11 32.95 -92.87 13.02
N GLN A 12 33.17 -93.13 14.31
CA GLN A 12 32.56 -92.33 15.38
C GLN A 12 33.10 -90.89 15.37
N LYS A 13 34.39 -90.71 15.14
CA LYS A 13 35.02 -89.39 15.04
C LYS A 13 34.50 -88.61 13.83
N LEU A 14 34.32 -89.28 12.70
CA LEU A 14 33.77 -88.69 11.48
C LEU A 14 32.29 -88.30 11.62
N ALA A 15 31.51 -89.06 12.39
CA ALA A 15 30.13 -88.70 12.74
C ALA A 15 30.07 -87.47 13.65
N ILE A 16 30.97 -87.36 14.64
CA ILE A 16 31.07 -86.19 15.53
C ILE A 16 31.51 -84.93 14.75
N ASP A 17 32.46 -85.05 13.83
CA ASP A 17 32.92 -83.92 13.03
C ASP A 17 31.84 -83.43 12.05
N ARG A 18 31.03 -84.34 11.49
CA ARG A 18 29.85 -83.95 10.69
C ARG A 18 28.81 -83.20 11.51
N LEU A 19 28.50 -83.68 12.72
CA LEU A 19 27.60 -83.00 13.65
C LEU A 19 28.10 -81.60 14.04
N ARG A 20 29.41 -81.43 14.26
CA ARG A 20 30.00 -80.11 14.51
C ARG A 20 29.81 -79.16 13.34
N ILE A 21 30.07 -79.63 12.11
CA ILE A 21 29.90 -78.82 10.89
C ILE A 21 28.43 -78.44 10.69
N GLU A 22 27.50 -79.34 11.01
CA GLU A 22 26.06 -79.10 10.89
C GLU A 22 25.57 -78.06 11.91
N ILE A 23 25.99 -78.19 13.18
CA ILE A 23 25.70 -77.19 14.23
C ILE A 23 26.29 -75.82 13.87
N GLU A 24 27.47 -75.78 13.26
CA GLU A 24 28.11 -74.51 12.87
C GLU A 24 27.43 -73.87 11.66
N LYS A 25 26.90 -74.67 10.73
CA LYS A 25 26.03 -74.19 9.64
C LYS A 25 24.72 -73.61 10.18
N ASP A 26 24.05 -74.33 11.09
CA ASP A 26 22.79 -73.87 11.70
C ASP A 26 22.99 -72.57 12.47
N ARG A 27 24.11 -72.44 13.19
CA ARG A 27 24.49 -71.20 13.88
C ARG A 27 24.67 -70.03 12.89
N LEU A 28 25.36 -70.25 11.78
CA LEU A 28 25.57 -69.22 10.75
C LEU A 28 24.26 -68.81 10.06
N GLU A 29 23.33 -69.75 9.87
CA GLU A 29 22.01 -69.47 9.28
C GLU A 29 21.10 -68.69 10.23
N LEU A 30 21.14 -69.02 11.53
CA LEU A 30 20.51 -68.23 12.59
C LEU A 30 21.07 -66.82 12.65
N ASP A 31 22.40 -66.64 12.66
CA ASP A 31 23.04 -65.32 12.70
C ASP A 31 22.65 -64.48 11.46
N LYS A 32 22.64 -65.06 10.26
CA LYS A 32 22.16 -64.38 9.04
C LYS A 32 20.70 -63.95 9.14
N THR A 33 19.84 -64.80 9.70
CA THR A 33 18.40 -64.51 9.84
C THR A 33 18.15 -63.43 10.89
N PHE A 34 18.88 -63.46 12.01
CA PHE A 34 18.84 -62.43 13.04
C PHE A 34 19.33 -61.08 12.49
N PHE A 35 20.50 -61.04 11.85
CA PHE A 35 21.03 -59.82 11.23
C PHE A 35 20.06 -59.24 10.20
N ARG A 36 19.44 -60.08 9.36
CA ARG A 36 18.47 -59.63 8.36
C ARG A 36 17.23 -59.02 8.98
N LYS A 37 16.66 -59.64 10.04
CA LYS A 37 15.49 -59.10 10.74
C LYS A 37 15.81 -57.77 11.43
N TYR A 38 16.93 -57.70 12.15
CA TYR A 38 17.35 -56.45 12.81
C TYR A 38 17.69 -55.34 11.80
N ALA A 39 18.34 -55.65 10.69
CA ALA A 39 18.64 -54.68 9.65
C ALA A 39 17.36 -54.09 9.02
N ILE A 40 16.35 -54.93 8.75
CA ILE A 40 15.06 -54.46 8.23
C ILE A 40 14.36 -53.54 9.23
N SER A 41 14.36 -53.89 10.52
CA SER A 41 13.78 -53.04 11.57
C SER A 41 14.49 -51.70 11.73
N ILE A 42 15.83 -51.68 11.64
CA ILE A 42 16.63 -50.45 11.71
C ILE A 42 16.38 -49.58 10.47
N ILE A 43 16.32 -50.17 9.27
CA ILE A 43 15.98 -49.45 8.03
C ILE A 43 14.58 -48.87 8.13
N ALA A 44 13.60 -49.63 8.62
CA ALA A 44 12.23 -49.14 8.81
C ALA A 44 12.17 -47.97 9.79
N LEU A 45 12.89 -48.05 10.92
CA LEU A 45 13.00 -46.96 11.88
C LEU A 45 13.65 -45.71 11.26
N ALA A 46 14.74 -45.89 10.50
CA ALA A 46 15.43 -44.82 9.81
C ALA A 46 14.54 -44.15 8.75
N MET A 47 13.78 -44.94 8.00
CA MET A 47 12.80 -44.45 7.03
C MET A 47 11.67 -43.66 7.73
N CYS A 48 11.13 -44.15 8.84
CA CYS A 48 10.14 -43.43 9.64
C CYS A 48 10.67 -42.07 10.13
N VAL A 49 11.91 -42.02 10.62
CA VAL A 49 12.56 -40.76 11.02
C VAL A 49 12.76 -39.83 9.83
N ALA A 50 13.23 -40.35 8.70
CA ALA A 50 13.43 -39.57 7.48
C ALA A 50 12.12 -38.98 6.95
N PHE A 51 11.03 -39.77 6.91
CA PHE A 51 9.71 -39.28 6.53
C PHE A 51 9.16 -38.25 7.52
N GLY A 52 9.38 -38.44 8.82
CA GLY A 52 9.00 -37.46 9.85
C GLY A 52 9.71 -36.11 9.67
N ILE A 53 11.04 -36.14 9.45
CA ILE A 53 11.84 -34.92 9.18
C ILE A 53 11.39 -34.27 7.87
N PHE A 54 11.14 -35.04 6.82
CA PHE A 54 10.68 -34.53 5.53
C PHE A 54 9.29 -33.87 5.63
N GLY A 55 8.36 -34.48 6.37
CA GLY A 55 7.04 -33.88 6.63
C GLY A 55 7.12 -32.56 7.39
N LEU A 56 7.95 -32.50 8.44
CA LEU A 56 8.19 -31.25 9.19
C LEU A 56 8.83 -30.18 8.29
N PHE A 57 9.75 -30.56 7.40
CA PHE A 57 10.36 -29.64 6.45
C PHE A 57 9.32 -29.10 5.46
N GLN A 58 8.44 -29.94 4.91
CA GLN A 58 7.36 -29.50 4.02
C GLN A 58 6.38 -28.54 4.71
N VAL A 59 5.97 -28.83 5.96
CA VAL A 59 5.10 -27.93 6.74
C VAL A 59 5.78 -26.58 6.99
N ARG A 60 7.08 -26.57 7.29
CA ARG A 60 7.84 -25.34 7.48
C ARG A 60 7.93 -24.53 6.18
N VAL A 61 8.21 -25.17 5.04
CA VAL A 61 8.24 -24.52 3.73
C VAL A 61 6.87 -23.95 3.36
N ALA A 62 5.79 -24.71 3.56
CA ALA A 62 4.43 -24.24 3.31
C ALA A 62 4.06 -23.05 4.20
N SER A 63 4.46 -23.07 5.47
CA SER A 63 4.27 -21.94 6.40
C SER A 63 5.05 -20.70 5.97
N ILE A 64 6.31 -20.85 5.54
CA ILE A 64 7.13 -19.73 5.03
C ILE A 64 6.49 -19.15 3.77
N ASN A 65 6.10 -20.00 2.82
CA ASN A 65 5.45 -19.56 1.58
C ASN A 65 4.15 -18.81 1.86
N ARG A 66 3.29 -19.30 2.76
CA ARG A 66 2.06 -18.62 3.15
C ARG A 66 2.33 -17.27 3.83
N SER A 67 3.34 -17.20 4.70
CA SER A 67 3.72 -15.92 5.33
C SER A 67 4.27 -14.92 4.31
N ALA A 68 5.05 -15.38 3.33
CA ALA A 68 5.56 -14.56 2.25
C ALA A 68 4.43 -14.07 1.32
N GLU A 69 3.45 -14.93 1.03
CA GLU A 69 2.27 -14.59 0.24
C GLU A 69 1.41 -13.52 0.93
N ILE A 70 1.10 -13.68 2.22
CA ILE A 70 0.36 -12.67 3.00
C ILE A 70 1.11 -11.34 3.05
N THR A 71 2.43 -11.39 3.22
CA THR A 71 3.26 -10.18 3.24
C THR A 71 3.24 -9.46 1.89
N LEU A 72 3.31 -10.23 0.80
CA LEU A 72 3.27 -9.72 -0.55
C LEU A 72 1.88 -9.16 -0.92
N GLU A 73 0.80 -9.81 -0.50
CA GLU A 73 -0.56 -9.28 -0.62
C GLU A 73 -0.74 -7.98 0.16
N HIS A 74 -0.24 -7.93 1.41
CA HIS A 74 -0.32 -6.73 2.23
C HIS A 74 0.49 -5.57 1.64
N HIS A 75 1.69 -5.84 1.09
CA HIS A 75 2.47 -4.86 0.36
C HIS A 75 1.74 -4.35 -0.89
N ARG A 76 1.14 -5.24 -1.69
CA ARG A 76 0.34 -4.85 -2.86
C ARG A 76 -0.85 -3.98 -2.48
N ALA A 77 -1.59 -4.35 -1.44
CA ALA A 77 -2.72 -3.59 -0.94
C ALA A 77 -2.29 -2.18 -0.45
N THR A 78 -1.20 -2.11 0.31
CA THR A 78 -0.63 -0.84 0.81
C THR A 78 -0.15 0.05 -0.34
N PHE A 79 0.54 -0.54 -1.32
CA PHE A 79 1.00 0.16 -2.52
C PHE A 79 -0.18 0.72 -3.34
N GLN A 80 -1.22 -0.09 -3.56
CA GLN A 80 -2.42 0.33 -4.28
C GLN A 80 -3.12 1.49 -3.57
N LEU A 81 -3.29 1.40 -2.26
CA LEU A 81 -3.91 2.46 -1.48
C LEU A 81 -3.11 3.77 -1.50
N LYS A 82 -1.77 3.69 -1.41
CA LYS A 82 -0.88 4.85 -1.63
C LYS A 82 -1.10 5.50 -3.00
N LEU A 83 -1.18 4.71 -4.07
CA LEU A 83 -1.46 5.22 -5.42
C LEU A 83 -2.84 5.88 -5.52
N ASP A 84 -3.85 5.29 -4.91
CA ASP A 84 -5.21 5.82 -4.95
C ASP A 84 -5.32 7.14 -4.19
N LEU A 85 -4.59 7.31 -3.08
CA LEU A 85 -4.49 8.60 -2.37
C LEU A 85 -3.84 9.70 -3.24
N ILE A 86 -2.79 9.37 -4.00
CA ILE A 86 -2.16 10.33 -4.93
C ILE A 86 -3.15 10.78 -6.02
N LYS A 87 -3.90 9.84 -6.59
CA LYS A 87 -4.92 10.12 -7.61
C LYS A 87 -6.07 10.94 -7.05
N GLU A 88 -6.56 10.59 -5.86
CA GLU A 88 -7.63 11.30 -5.16
C GLU A 88 -7.22 12.76 -4.93
N PHE A 89 -6.03 13.00 -4.35
CA PHE A 89 -5.51 14.35 -4.10
C PHE A 89 -5.36 15.15 -5.40
N SER A 90 -4.76 14.56 -6.43
CA SER A 90 -4.56 15.24 -7.71
C SER A 90 -5.90 15.64 -8.33
N THR A 91 -6.89 14.74 -8.28
CA THR A 91 -8.24 15.00 -8.81
C THR A 91 -8.96 16.06 -8.01
N ALA A 92 -8.90 15.99 -6.67
CA ALA A 92 -9.50 16.97 -5.78
C ALA A 92 -8.91 18.37 -6.03
N PHE A 93 -7.58 18.47 -6.15
CA PHE A 93 -6.89 19.72 -6.44
C PHE A 93 -7.33 20.30 -7.78
N HIS A 94 -7.31 19.51 -8.87
CA HIS A 94 -7.69 20.01 -10.19
C HIS A 94 -9.13 20.52 -10.24
N LYS A 95 -10.08 19.81 -9.60
CA LYS A 95 -11.47 20.26 -9.49
C LYS A 95 -11.57 21.58 -8.74
N ALA A 96 -10.87 21.68 -7.62
CA ALA A 96 -10.91 22.85 -6.77
C ALA A 96 -10.25 24.07 -7.45
N ALA A 97 -9.09 23.89 -8.10
CA ALA A 97 -8.40 24.91 -8.89
C ALA A 97 -9.24 25.41 -10.08
N HIS A 98 -9.89 24.51 -10.82
CA HIS A 98 -10.78 24.88 -11.92
C HIS A 98 -11.97 25.71 -11.44
N THR A 99 -12.58 25.30 -10.32
CA THR A 99 -13.68 26.04 -9.69
C THR A 99 -13.21 27.43 -9.28
N TYR A 100 -12.03 27.52 -8.68
CA TYR A 100 -11.42 28.79 -8.30
C TYR A 100 -11.17 29.72 -9.46
N HIS A 101 -10.56 29.20 -10.53
CA HIS A 101 -10.30 29.97 -11.72
C HIS A 101 -11.60 30.53 -12.32
N SER A 102 -12.64 29.70 -12.40
CA SER A 102 -13.97 30.11 -12.89
C SER A 102 -14.60 31.20 -12.02
N LEU A 103 -14.48 31.05 -10.71
CA LEU A 103 -14.96 32.02 -9.72
C LEU A 103 -14.22 33.36 -9.83
N TRP A 104 -12.90 33.34 -10.09
CA TRP A 104 -12.09 34.54 -10.25
C TRP A 104 -12.38 35.31 -11.53
N LEU A 105 -12.50 34.62 -12.68
CA LEU A 105 -12.88 35.25 -13.96
C LEU A 105 -14.19 36.04 -13.84
N ARG A 106 -15.10 35.59 -12.96
CA ARG A 106 -16.36 36.29 -12.69
C ARG A 106 -16.16 37.58 -11.90
N ILE A 107 -15.19 37.64 -11.00
CA ILE A 107 -14.81 38.89 -10.30
C ILE A 107 -14.24 39.89 -11.31
N GLU A 108 -13.32 39.45 -12.17
CA GLU A 108 -12.74 40.31 -13.23
C GLU A 108 -13.82 40.85 -14.17
N TRP A 109 -14.78 39.99 -14.57
CA TRP A 109 -15.89 40.42 -15.40
C TRP A 109 -16.80 41.42 -14.68
N LEU A 110 -17.15 41.16 -13.41
CA LEU A 110 -17.97 42.09 -12.61
C LEU A 110 -17.31 43.46 -12.49
N ASP A 111 -16.00 43.51 -12.28
CA ASP A 111 -15.23 44.75 -12.26
C ASP A 111 -15.35 45.51 -13.60
N LEU A 112 -15.15 44.81 -14.72
CA LEU A 112 -15.29 45.38 -16.07
C LEU A 112 -16.70 45.92 -16.35
N GLU A 113 -17.76 45.25 -15.87
CA GLU A 113 -19.14 45.72 -16.01
C GLU A 113 -19.45 46.92 -15.10
N MET A 114 -18.94 46.91 -13.87
CA MET A 114 -19.13 48.00 -12.90
C MET A 114 -18.46 49.30 -13.37
N ALA A 115 -17.35 49.18 -14.10
CA ALA A 115 -16.67 50.29 -14.76
C ALA A 115 -17.48 50.94 -15.91
N LYS A 116 -18.56 50.31 -16.39
CA LYS A 116 -19.41 50.88 -17.46
C LYS A 116 -20.36 51.96 -16.94
N ALA A 117 -20.62 52.96 -17.81
CA ALA A 117 -21.53 54.07 -17.53
C ALA A 117 -23.00 53.63 -17.32
N PRO A 118 -23.82 54.39 -16.55
CA PRO A 118 -25.07 53.92 -15.97
C PRO A 118 -26.22 53.45 -16.88
N PRO A 119 -26.33 53.74 -18.19
CA PRO A 119 -27.32 53.03 -19.02
C PRO A 119 -26.78 51.74 -19.66
N LYS A 120 -25.46 51.46 -19.59
CA LYS A 120 -24.84 50.26 -20.16
C LYS A 120 -24.80 49.07 -19.20
N ARG A 121 -25.31 49.22 -17.97
CA ARG A 121 -25.27 48.19 -16.93
C ARG A 121 -26.47 47.25 -17.06
N ASP A 122 -26.20 45.98 -17.33
CA ASP A 122 -27.23 44.94 -17.40
C ASP A 122 -27.49 44.36 -15.99
N GLN A 123 -28.38 45.03 -15.23
CA GLN A 123 -28.72 44.59 -13.87
C GLN A 123 -29.33 43.18 -13.82
N GLY A 124 -29.98 42.73 -14.90
CA GLY A 124 -30.52 41.38 -15.02
C GLY A 124 -29.40 40.33 -15.04
N LYS A 125 -28.36 40.56 -15.84
CA LYS A 125 -27.17 39.69 -15.86
C LYS A 125 -26.41 39.71 -14.55
N ILE A 126 -26.20 40.88 -13.95
CA ILE A 126 -25.50 40.99 -12.65
C ILE A 126 -26.21 40.14 -11.58
N LYS A 127 -27.55 40.19 -11.53
CA LYS A 127 -28.35 39.40 -10.58
C LYS A 127 -28.28 37.89 -10.87
N SER A 128 -28.38 37.46 -12.14
CA SER A 128 -28.22 36.05 -12.52
C SER A 128 -26.85 35.50 -12.09
N TRP A 129 -25.80 36.28 -12.35
CA TRP A 129 -24.42 35.90 -12.03
C TRP A 129 -24.16 35.86 -10.53
N ARG A 130 -24.81 36.72 -9.74
CA ARG A 130 -24.76 36.65 -8.28
C ARG A 130 -25.31 35.31 -7.78
N ASN A 131 -26.44 34.86 -8.32
CA ASN A 131 -27.03 33.57 -7.96
C ASN A 131 -26.14 32.39 -8.37
N GLU A 132 -25.58 32.42 -9.59
CA GLU A 132 -24.68 31.38 -10.06
C GLU A 132 -23.36 31.33 -9.27
N ASN A 133 -22.81 32.48 -8.87
CA ASN A 133 -21.62 32.54 -8.02
C ASN A 133 -21.88 31.98 -6.63
N GLN A 134 -23.07 32.25 -6.05
CA GLN A 134 -23.46 31.63 -4.79
C GLN A 134 -23.58 30.10 -4.92
N ALA A 135 -24.12 29.59 -6.03
CA ALA A 135 -24.17 28.16 -6.30
C ALA A 135 -22.76 27.55 -6.43
N LEU A 136 -21.88 28.14 -7.25
CA LEU A 136 -20.49 27.69 -7.39
C LEU A 136 -19.73 27.78 -6.06
N ARG A 137 -19.97 28.82 -5.25
CA ARG A 137 -19.35 28.96 -3.93
C ARG A 137 -19.90 27.92 -2.95
N ALA A 138 -21.17 27.55 -3.03
CA ALA A 138 -21.73 26.47 -2.22
C ALA A 138 -21.12 25.11 -2.61
N ASP A 139 -20.94 24.85 -3.91
CA ASP A 139 -20.26 23.65 -4.40
C ASP A 139 -18.79 23.63 -4.01
N PHE A 140 -18.14 24.80 -4.01
CA PHE A 140 -16.77 24.98 -3.57
C PHE A 140 -16.60 24.85 -2.04
N LEU A 141 -17.49 25.43 -1.22
CA LEU A 141 -17.45 25.28 0.25
C LEU A 141 -17.77 23.85 0.68
N LYS A 142 -18.51 23.11 -0.14
CA LYS A 142 -18.68 21.66 -0.03
C LYS A 142 -17.45 20.89 -0.53
N ALA A 143 -16.31 21.53 -0.80
CA ALA A 143 -15.07 20.87 -1.21
C ALA A 143 -14.38 20.09 -0.06
N GLU A 144 -15.15 19.25 0.63
CA GLU A 144 -14.68 18.08 1.38
C GLU A 144 -13.60 17.23 0.65
N PRO A 145 -13.46 17.18 -0.69
CA PRO A 145 -12.44 16.35 -1.32
C PRO A 145 -11.00 16.79 -1.04
N LEU A 146 -10.69 18.09 -0.96
CA LEU A 146 -9.29 18.53 -0.91
C LEU A 146 -8.73 18.52 0.52
N GLU A 147 -9.43 19.13 1.47
CA GLU A 147 -9.05 19.08 2.88
C GLU A 147 -9.12 17.63 3.39
N GLY A 148 -10.14 16.87 2.98
CA GLY A 148 -10.26 15.45 3.29
C GLY A 148 -9.13 14.61 2.70
N ALA A 149 -8.73 14.85 1.44
CA ALA A 149 -7.59 14.16 0.83
C ALA A 149 -6.28 14.48 1.56
N LEU A 150 -6.03 15.74 1.92
CA LEU A 150 -4.85 16.15 2.69
C LEU A 150 -4.84 15.51 4.09
N PHE A 151 -6.00 15.42 4.74
CA PHE A 151 -6.12 14.72 6.02
C PHE A 151 -5.81 13.23 5.89
N LYS A 152 -6.39 12.55 4.89
CA LYS A 152 -6.10 11.13 4.61
C LYS A 152 -4.61 10.90 4.34
N ILE A 153 -3.97 11.77 3.55
CA ILE A 153 -2.53 11.69 3.27
C ILE A 153 -1.71 11.86 4.54
N SER A 154 -1.98 12.90 5.33
CA SER A 154 -1.24 13.16 6.57
C SER A 154 -1.43 12.07 7.64
N ALA A 155 -2.59 11.42 7.67
CA ALA A 155 -2.86 10.29 8.55
C ALA A 155 -2.19 8.99 8.04
N PHE A 156 -2.15 8.79 6.73
CA PHE A 156 -1.64 7.56 6.13
C PHE A 156 -0.11 7.52 6.05
N TYR A 157 0.53 8.63 5.70
CA TYR A 157 1.99 8.71 5.60
C TYR A 157 2.62 9.08 6.95
N ALA A 158 3.58 8.26 7.40
CA ALA A 158 4.27 8.49 8.67
C ALA A 158 5.33 9.61 8.59
N LEU A 159 5.82 9.92 7.39
CA LEU A 159 6.92 10.86 7.17
C LEU A 159 6.53 12.29 7.64
N PRO A 160 7.30 12.90 8.57
CA PRO A 160 6.98 14.23 9.11
C PRO A 160 6.89 15.31 8.02
N GLU A 161 7.76 15.23 7.03
CA GLU A 161 7.82 16.17 5.89
C GLU A 161 6.50 16.19 5.09
N ILE A 162 5.84 15.03 4.93
CA ILE A 162 4.54 14.97 4.26
C ILE A 162 3.47 15.69 5.08
N LYS A 163 3.49 15.54 6.41
CA LYS A 163 2.53 16.21 7.30
C LYS A 163 2.72 17.73 7.31
N GLU A 164 3.98 18.18 7.33
CA GLU A 164 4.33 19.60 7.22
C GLU A 164 3.84 20.18 5.89
N LEU A 165 4.12 19.50 4.77
CA LEU A 165 3.66 19.93 3.45
C LEU A 165 2.14 19.97 3.33
N CYS A 166 1.42 18.98 3.87
CA CYS A 166 -0.05 19.01 3.91
C CYS A 166 -0.57 20.22 4.70
N SER A 167 0.11 20.59 5.79
CA SER A 167 -0.26 21.74 6.62
C SER A 167 0.02 23.07 5.91
N GLU A 168 1.23 23.25 5.36
CA GLU A 168 1.58 24.43 4.55
C GLU A 168 0.62 24.59 3.37
N PHE A 169 0.29 23.48 2.69
CA PHE A 169 -0.65 23.50 1.57
C PHE A 169 -2.03 23.98 2.00
N LEU A 170 -2.54 23.45 3.11
CA LEU A 170 -3.85 23.84 3.64
C LEU A 170 -3.90 25.31 4.07
N GLU A 171 -2.81 25.85 4.62
CA GLU A 171 -2.71 27.26 4.98
C GLU A 171 -2.76 28.17 3.76
N GLU A 172 -1.98 27.88 2.72
CA GLU A 172 -2.00 28.64 1.46
C GLU A 172 -3.35 28.49 0.75
N TRP A 173 -3.98 27.32 0.84
CA TRP A 173 -5.33 27.11 0.32
C TRP A 173 -6.35 28.00 1.04
N LYS A 174 -6.33 28.02 2.38
CA LYS A 174 -7.19 28.90 3.17
C LYS A 174 -6.93 30.38 2.91
N ARG A 175 -5.68 30.76 2.64
CA ARG A 175 -5.32 32.13 2.24
C ARG A 175 -5.93 32.49 0.90
N LEU A 176 -5.85 31.60 -0.10
CA LEU A 176 -6.51 31.78 -1.41
C LEU A 176 -8.03 31.98 -1.23
N ASN A 177 -8.66 31.12 -0.41
CA ASN A 177 -10.09 31.22 -0.09
C ASN A 177 -10.44 32.60 0.50
N ARG A 178 -9.64 33.12 1.42
CA ARG A 178 -9.87 34.44 2.04
C ARG A 178 -9.74 35.58 1.02
N THR A 179 -8.68 35.58 0.22
CA THR A 179 -8.47 36.58 -0.86
C THR A 179 -9.69 36.62 -1.78
N TYR A 180 -10.22 35.45 -2.14
CA TYR A 180 -11.41 35.36 -2.96
C TYR A 180 -12.66 35.92 -2.27
N ASP A 181 -12.94 35.48 -1.05
CA ASP A 181 -14.11 35.92 -0.29
C ASP A 181 -14.13 37.44 -0.04
N GLU A 182 -12.96 38.04 0.19
CA GLU A 182 -12.80 39.48 0.32
C GLU A 182 -13.16 40.22 -0.97
N MET A 183 -12.62 39.77 -2.11
CA MET A 183 -12.91 40.36 -3.42
C MET A 183 -14.37 40.17 -3.84
N LEU A 184 -14.94 39.01 -3.56
CA LEU A 184 -16.35 38.74 -3.81
C LEU A 184 -17.24 39.67 -2.97
N LYS A 185 -16.94 39.85 -1.68
CA LYS A 185 -17.69 40.75 -0.81
C LYS A 185 -17.64 42.19 -1.32
N LYS A 186 -16.46 42.66 -1.75
CA LYS A 186 -16.30 44.01 -2.33
C LYS A 186 -17.06 44.17 -3.64
N SER A 187 -16.94 43.21 -4.57
CA SER A 187 -17.65 43.26 -5.86
C SER A 187 -19.19 43.31 -5.73
N TYR A 188 -19.75 42.82 -4.62
CA TYR A 188 -21.19 42.87 -4.37
C TYR A 188 -21.66 44.10 -3.61
N ASN A 189 -20.77 44.88 -3.00
CA ASN A 189 -21.17 46.10 -2.33
C ASN A 189 -21.38 47.19 -3.38
N GLU A 190 -22.64 47.48 -3.73
CA GLU A 190 -23.00 48.41 -4.82
C GLU A 190 -22.48 49.85 -4.59
N GLN A 191 -22.08 50.18 -3.35
CA GLN A 191 -21.49 51.45 -2.97
C GLN A 191 -19.96 51.49 -3.16
N ASP A 192 -19.28 50.35 -3.11
CA ASP A 192 -17.83 50.26 -3.27
C ASP A 192 -17.52 49.84 -4.71
N GLN A 193 -17.15 50.79 -5.56
CA GLN A 193 -16.44 50.41 -6.78
C GLN A 193 -15.11 49.79 -6.36
N LEU A 194 -14.86 48.56 -6.81
CA LEU A 194 -13.53 47.97 -6.73
C LEU A 194 -12.56 48.92 -7.43
N SER A 195 -11.61 49.48 -6.70
CA SER A 195 -10.61 50.31 -7.35
C SER A 195 -9.70 49.41 -8.19
N LYS A 196 -9.35 49.85 -9.40
CA LYS A 196 -8.48 49.10 -10.31
C LYS A 196 -7.20 48.61 -9.63
N GLY A 197 -6.64 49.42 -8.71
CA GLY A 197 -5.46 49.06 -7.92
C GLY A 197 -5.67 47.91 -6.93
N GLU A 198 -6.87 47.76 -6.36
CA GLU A 198 -7.19 46.65 -5.44
C GLU A 198 -7.38 45.32 -6.18
N VAL A 199 -8.00 45.35 -7.36
CA VAL A 199 -8.15 44.17 -8.22
C VAL A 199 -6.78 43.69 -8.69
N GLU A 200 -5.93 44.61 -9.17
CA GLU A 200 -4.56 44.29 -9.59
C GLU A 200 -3.70 43.77 -8.43
N ALA A 201 -3.81 44.36 -7.22
CA ALA A 201 -3.09 43.89 -6.05
C ALA A 201 -3.54 42.48 -5.62
N SER A 202 -4.86 42.23 -5.63
CA SER A 202 -5.43 40.93 -5.27
C SER A 202 -5.11 39.86 -6.31
N GLN A 203 -5.03 40.23 -7.59
CA GLN A 203 -4.58 39.34 -8.67
C GLN A 203 -3.12 38.92 -8.48
N LYS A 204 -2.23 39.87 -8.18
CA LYS A 204 -0.81 39.56 -7.90
C LYS A 204 -0.66 38.64 -6.69
N GLU A 205 -1.44 38.88 -5.64
CA GLU A 205 -1.45 38.04 -4.45
C GLU A 205 -1.96 36.62 -4.77
N ARG A 206 -3.04 36.50 -5.56
CA ARG A 206 -3.55 35.22 -6.07
C ARG A 206 -2.48 34.46 -6.85
N GLU A 207 -1.82 35.10 -7.82
CA GLU A 207 -0.78 34.46 -8.64
C GLU A 207 0.37 33.93 -7.78
N LYS A 208 0.76 34.68 -6.76
CA LYS A 208 1.79 34.25 -5.79
C LYS A 208 1.34 33.01 -4.99
N ILE A 209 0.10 33.00 -4.52
CA ILE A 209 -0.46 31.87 -3.77
C ILE A 209 -0.60 30.64 -4.69
N GLU A 210 -1.12 30.80 -5.91
CA GLU A 210 -1.24 29.72 -6.90
C GLU A 210 0.12 29.10 -7.23
N SER A 211 1.14 29.93 -7.47
CA SER A 211 2.52 29.46 -7.68
C SER A 211 3.06 28.67 -6.49
N ARG A 212 2.78 29.13 -5.26
CA ARG A 212 3.18 28.42 -4.03
C ARG A 212 2.45 27.09 -3.88
N LEU A 213 1.14 27.06 -4.11
CA LEU A 213 0.32 25.84 -4.06
C LEU A 213 0.81 24.81 -5.09
N ASP A 214 1.15 25.24 -6.30
CA ASP A 214 1.71 24.35 -7.32
C ASP A 214 3.05 23.76 -6.91
N SER A 215 3.93 24.57 -6.31
CA SER A 215 5.20 24.11 -5.77
C SER A 215 5.00 23.08 -4.64
N LEU A 216 4.11 23.37 -3.70
CA LEU A 216 3.79 22.47 -2.58
C LEU A 216 3.17 21.17 -3.07
N ARG A 217 2.25 21.23 -4.03
CA ARG A 217 1.66 20.04 -4.69
C ARG A 217 2.75 19.17 -5.31
N GLY A 218 3.66 19.77 -6.08
CA GLY A 218 4.76 19.03 -6.72
C GLY A 218 5.66 18.33 -5.71
N ARG A 219 6.06 19.05 -4.65
CA ARG A 219 6.88 18.48 -3.55
C ARG A 219 6.16 17.33 -2.84
N LEU A 220 4.88 17.52 -2.51
CA LEU A 220 4.07 16.51 -1.82
C LEU A 220 3.93 15.25 -2.67
N ILE A 221 3.57 15.38 -3.95
CA ILE A 221 3.44 14.25 -4.89
C ILE A 221 4.77 13.50 -5.01
N ILE A 222 5.90 14.22 -5.17
CA ILE A 222 7.22 13.60 -5.28
C ILE A 222 7.55 12.79 -4.02
N LEU A 223 7.30 13.33 -2.82
CA LEU A 223 7.56 12.61 -1.57
C LEU A 223 6.65 11.39 -1.41
N MET A 224 5.37 11.51 -1.74
CA MET A 224 4.44 10.38 -1.74
C MET A 224 4.87 9.27 -2.71
N TYR A 225 5.44 9.61 -3.87
CA TYR A 225 6.00 8.65 -4.82
C TYR A 225 7.33 8.04 -4.35
N LYS A 226 8.18 8.78 -3.63
CA LYS A 226 9.39 8.20 -3.02
C LYS A 226 9.03 7.14 -1.98
N GLU A 227 8.05 7.44 -1.13
CA GLU A 227 7.50 6.50 -0.15
C GLU A 227 6.76 5.30 -0.79
N LEU A 228 6.40 5.37 -2.08
CA LEU A 228 5.87 4.23 -2.83
C LEU A 228 6.98 3.27 -3.26
N THR A 229 8.18 3.77 -3.57
CA THR A 229 9.29 2.99 -4.14
C THR A 229 10.32 2.54 -3.11
N GLN A 230 10.35 3.18 -1.95
CA GLN A 230 11.18 2.81 -0.81
C GLN A 230 10.27 2.57 0.39
N PRO A 231 9.77 1.34 0.62
CA PRO A 231 9.11 1.03 1.87
C PRO A 231 10.15 1.16 2.99
N GLY A 232 9.92 2.12 3.90
CA GLY A 232 10.67 2.24 5.16
C GLY A 232 10.49 1.03 6.07
#